data_AF-A0A0M9ETE2-F1
#
_entry.id   AF-A0A0M9ETE2-F1
#
_cell.length_a   1.000
_cell.length_b   1.000
_cell.length_c   1.000
_cell.angle_alpha   90.00
_cell.angle_beta   90.00
_cell.angle_gamma   90.00
#
_symmetry.space_group_name_H-M   'P 1'
#
loop_
_entity.id
_entity.type
_entity.pdbx_description
1 polymer ?
#
loop_
_entity_poly.entity_id
_entity_poly.type
_entity_poly.pdbx_seq_one_letter_code
_entity_poly.pdbx_strand_id
1 'polypeptide(L)'
;MTAVACSDGANGLITRYKWQTQGQIPKFPYIGGAQAIAGWNSKSCGTCWKLSYKGKSINVLAIDHTDAGFNISPAAMNALTNNQAVKLGRVDATATQVAVSNCGLKK
;
A
#
# COMPACT_ATOMS: atom_id res chain seq x y z
N MET A 1 -1.62 -3.35 13.37
CA MET A 1 -0.37 -2.91 12.71
C MET A 1 0.83 -3.76 13.10
N THR A 2 0.77 -4.57 14.16
CA THR A 2 1.85 -5.50 14.55
C THR A 2 1.97 -6.74 13.65
N ALA A 3 0.96 -7.03 12.84
CA ALA A 3 0.93 -8.18 11.94
C ALA A 3 1.56 -7.95 10.54
N VAL A 4 2.13 -6.77 10.29
CA VAL A 4 2.73 -6.41 8.98
C VAL A 4 4.16 -5.94 9.19
N ALA A 5 5.00 -6.04 8.15
CA ALA A 5 6.41 -5.68 8.20
C ALA A 5 6.64 -4.21 8.61
N CYS A 6 5.74 -3.29 8.24
CA CYS A 6 5.84 -1.88 8.62
C CYS A 6 5.17 -1.55 9.96
N SER A 7 5.38 -2.43 10.95
CA SER A 7 4.91 -2.27 12.31
C SER A 7 5.65 -1.15 13.05
N ASP A 8 6.66 -1.48 13.84
CA ASP A 8 7.48 -0.58 14.65
C ASP A 8 8.91 -0.43 14.08
N GLY A 9 9.88 -0.02 14.92
CA GLY A 9 11.21 0.41 14.47
C GLY A 9 11.21 1.84 13.91
N ALA A 10 12.39 2.37 13.59
CA ALA A 10 12.54 3.77 13.15
C ALA A 10 11.73 4.10 11.89
N ASN A 11 11.55 3.14 10.98
CA ASN A 11 10.79 3.31 9.73
C ASN A 11 9.34 2.84 9.85
N GLY A 12 8.96 2.20 10.96
CA GLY A 12 7.63 1.62 11.18
C GLY A 12 6.51 2.65 11.31
N LEU A 13 5.31 2.26 10.91
CA LEU A 13 4.15 3.14 10.89
C LEU A 13 3.54 3.34 12.30
N ILE A 14 3.69 2.36 13.19
CA ILE A 14 3.37 2.53 14.62
C ILE A 14 4.28 3.62 15.21
N THR A 15 5.58 3.56 14.94
CA THR A 15 6.55 4.52 15.49
C THR A 15 6.31 5.92 14.98
N ARG A 16 6.17 6.08 13.65
CA ARG A 16 6.08 7.37 12.95
C ARG A 16 4.73 8.05 13.09
N TYR A 17 3.64 7.29 13.11
CA TYR A 17 2.27 7.84 13.04
C TYR A 17 1.34 7.39 14.17
N LYS A 18 1.81 6.52 15.08
CA LYS A 18 1.05 5.99 16.22
C LYS A 18 -0.20 5.17 15.83
N TRP A 19 -0.30 4.74 14.57
CA TRP A 19 -1.39 3.87 14.12
C TRP A 19 -1.22 2.45 14.69
N GLN A 20 -2.24 1.99 15.41
CA GLN A 20 -2.35 0.65 15.98
C GLN A 20 -3.09 -0.31 15.04
N THR A 21 -4.02 0.20 14.23
CA THR A 21 -4.81 -0.59 13.27
C THR A 21 -4.63 -0.07 11.84
N GLN A 22 -4.86 -0.95 10.85
CA GLN A 22 -4.81 -0.56 9.44
C GLN A 22 -5.86 0.51 9.11
N GLY A 23 -7.02 0.48 9.78
CA GLY A 23 -8.11 1.43 9.59
C GLY A 23 -7.79 2.87 10.02
N GLN A 24 -6.71 3.10 10.79
CA GLN A 24 -6.26 4.44 11.16
C GLN A 24 -5.42 5.11 10.06
N ILE A 25 -5.07 4.38 9.00
CA ILE A 25 -4.35 4.94 7.84
C ILE A 25 -5.32 5.86 7.07
N PRO A 26 -4.95 7.13 6.77
CA PRO A 26 -5.88 8.14 6.26
C PRO A 26 -6.71 7.76 5.02
N LYS A 27 -6.16 6.91 4.15
CA LYS A 27 -6.83 6.43 2.94
C LYS A 27 -7.14 4.93 2.98
N PHE A 28 -7.31 4.34 4.15
CA PHE A 28 -7.81 2.97 4.23
C PHE A 28 -9.13 2.85 3.43
N PRO A 29 -9.34 1.78 2.62
CA PRO A 29 -8.54 0.56 2.50
C PRO A 29 -7.47 0.57 1.38
N TYR A 30 -7.00 1.72 0.91
CA TYR A 30 -5.96 1.83 -0.14
C TYR A 30 -4.55 1.60 0.42
N ILE A 31 -4.33 0.37 0.89
CA ILE A 31 -3.09 -0.13 1.50
C ILE A 31 -2.72 -1.49 0.89
N GLY A 32 -1.46 -1.90 1.04
CA GLY A 32 -1.04 -3.21 0.62
C GLY A 32 0.43 -3.53 0.90
N GLY A 33 0.82 -4.74 0.59
CA GLY A 33 2.20 -5.15 0.49
C GLY A 33 2.83 -4.66 -0.81
N ALA A 34 4.12 -4.33 -0.76
CA ALA A 34 4.91 -3.94 -1.93
C ALA A 34 6.27 -4.64 -1.92
N GLN A 35 6.73 -5.11 -3.08
CA GLN A 35 8.05 -5.73 -3.22
C GLN A 35 9.21 -4.83 -2.78
N ALA A 36 9.04 -3.51 -2.83
CA ALA A 36 10.02 -2.55 -2.32
C ALA A 36 10.26 -2.67 -0.80
N ILE A 37 9.34 -3.27 -0.04
CA ILE A 37 9.51 -3.53 1.40
C ILE A 37 10.18 -4.89 1.56
N ALA A 38 11.49 -4.89 1.86
CA ALA A 38 12.27 -6.11 2.06
C ALA A 38 11.93 -6.89 3.35
N GLY A 39 11.19 -6.27 4.27
CA GLY A 39 10.85 -6.86 5.57
C GLY A 39 10.67 -5.81 6.67
N TRP A 40 10.77 -6.26 7.91
CA TRP A 40 10.60 -5.43 9.09
C TRP A 40 11.53 -4.20 9.08
N ASN A 41 11.00 -3.04 9.50
CA ASN A 41 11.73 -1.76 9.57
C ASN A 41 12.37 -1.31 8.23
N SER A 42 11.83 -1.76 7.09
CA SER A 42 12.28 -1.30 5.76
C SER A 42 12.15 0.22 5.60
N LYS A 43 13.12 0.84 4.92
CA LYS A 43 13.05 2.26 4.53
C LYS A 43 11.90 2.57 3.57
N SER A 44 11.38 1.55 2.87
CA SER A 44 10.24 1.66 1.95
C SER A 44 8.89 1.65 2.68
N CYS A 45 8.87 1.45 4.01
CA CYS A 45 7.64 1.49 4.78
C CYS A 45 6.95 2.85 4.70
N GLY A 46 5.66 2.84 4.38
CA GLY A 46 4.87 4.06 4.21
C GLY A 46 5.20 4.86 2.95
N THR A 47 5.86 4.26 1.96
CA THR A 47 5.95 4.85 0.61
C THR A 47 4.59 4.78 -0.08
N CYS A 48 4.31 5.76 -0.94
CA CYS A 48 3.04 5.84 -1.68
C CYS A 48 3.28 5.48 -3.15
N TRP A 49 2.39 4.66 -3.71
CA TRP A 49 2.52 4.13 -5.06
C TRP A 49 1.26 4.39 -5.85
N LYS A 50 1.42 5.02 -7.03
CA LYS A 50 0.35 5.10 -8.03
C LYS A 50 0.37 3.82 -8.84
N LEU A 51 -0.73 3.07 -8.82
CA LEU A 51 -0.95 1.89 -9.64
C LEU A 51 -1.92 2.23 -10.76
N SER A 52 -1.58 1.89 -12.00
CA SER A 52 -2.41 2.19 -13.18
C SER A 52 -2.69 0.96 -14.02
N TYR A 53 -3.96 0.76 -14.38
CA TYR A 53 -4.42 -0.37 -15.18
C TYR A 53 -5.58 0.07 -16.06
N LYS A 54 -5.47 -0.14 -17.38
CA LYS A 54 -6.51 0.15 -18.39
C LYS A 54 -7.20 1.52 -18.20
N GLY A 55 -6.41 2.57 -18.05
CA GLY A 55 -6.90 3.95 -17.91
C GLY A 55 -7.39 4.35 -16.52
N LYS A 56 -7.42 3.43 -15.54
CA LYS A 56 -7.70 3.74 -14.14
C LYS A 56 -6.42 3.80 -13.34
N SER A 57 -6.39 4.70 -12.35
CA SER A 57 -5.30 4.79 -11.38
C SER A 57 -5.81 4.90 -9.95
N ILE A 58 -5.05 4.31 -9.02
CA ILE A 58 -5.25 4.46 -7.57
C ILE A 58 -3.91 4.77 -6.91
N ASN A 59 -3.93 5.35 -5.71
CA ASN A 59 -2.74 5.50 -4.87
C ASN A 59 -2.85 4.55 -3.68
N VAL A 60 -1.82 3.75 -3.45
CA VAL A 60 -1.75 2.73 -2.39
C VAL A 60 -0.57 3.03 -1.47
N LEU A 61 -0.81 2.99 -0.16
CA LEU A 61 0.26 3.07 0.82
C LEU A 61 0.86 1.68 1.05
N ALA A 62 2.18 1.56 0.90
CA ALA A 62 2.91 0.33 1.14
C ALA A 62 3.13 0.11 2.65
N ILE A 63 2.57 -0.96 3.21
CA ILE A 63 2.59 -1.26 4.65
C ILE A 63 3.15 -2.63 4.99
N ASP A 64 3.41 -3.46 3.99
CA ASP A 64 3.86 -4.82 4.21
C ASP A 64 4.79 -5.31 3.10
N HIS A 65 5.46 -6.42 3.36
CA HIS A 65 6.22 -7.14 2.35
C HIS A 65 5.31 -7.91 1.39
N THR A 66 5.74 -8.07 0.15
CA THR A 66 5.29 -9.13 -0.75
C THR A 66 6.45 -9.51 -1.67
N ASP A 67 6.55 -10.78 -2.07
CA ASP A 67 7.68 -11.25 -2.88
C ASP A 67 7.79 -10.54 -4.25
N ALA A 68 6.65 -10.26 -4.88
CA ALA A 68 6.60 -9.70 -6.24
C ALA A 68 5.46 -8.69 -6.40
N GLY A 69 5.79 -7.54 -6.98
CA GLY A 69 4.81 -6.49 -7.29
C GLY A 69 4.09 -5.96 -6.05
N PHE A 70 2.75 -6.11 -6.03
CA PHE A 70 1.87 -5.55 -5.00
C PHE A 70 0.73 -6.51 -4.66
N ASN A 71 0.48 -6.70 -3.36
CA ASN A 71 -0.73 -7.35 -2.83
C ASN A 71 -1.55 -6.30 -2.09
N ILE A 72 -2.67 -5.88 -2.67
CA ILE A 72 -3.50 -4.76 -2.17
C ILE A 72 -4.86 -5.23 -1.70
N SER A 73 -5.56 -4.40 -0.92
CA SER A 73 -6.91 -4.76 -0.46
C SER A 73 -7.87 -5.05 -1.64
N PRO A 74 -8.86 -5.96 -1.47
CA PRO A 74 -9.86 -6.21 -2.50
C PRO A 74 -10.62 -4.95 -2.94
N ALA A 75 -10.87 -4.01 -2.02
CA ALA A 75 -11.50 -2.74 -2.32
C ALA A 75 -10.62 -1.86 -3.23
N ALA A 76 -9.31 -1.77 -2.95
CA ALA A 76 -8.36 -1.05 -3.80
C ALA A 76 -8.26 -1.70 -5.19
N MET A 77 -8.16 -3.03 -5.26
CA MET A 77 -8.12 -3.73 -6.54
C MET A 77 -9.42 -3.57 -7.35
N ASN A 78 -10.58 -3.55 -6.70
CA ASN A 78 -11.85 -3.25 -7.36
C ASN A 78 -11.89 -1.83 -7.93
N ALA A 79 -11.41 -0.83 -7.18
CA ALA A 79 -11.30 0.54 -7.69
C ALA A 79 -10.40 0.61 -8.95
N LEU A 80 -9.27 -0.11 -8.94
CA LEU A 80 -8.35 -0.19 -10.07
C LEU A 80 -8.93 -0.94 -11.28
N THR A 81 -9.72 -1.99 -11.05
CA THR A 81 -10.16 -2.93 -12.11
C THR A 81 -11.62 -2.75 -12.54
N ASN A 82 -12.28 -1.68 -12.07
CA ASN A 82 -13.72 -1.45 -12.31
C ASN A 82 -14.59 -2.59 -11.76
N ASN A 83 -14.41 -2.92 -10.48
CA ASN A 83 -15.15 -3.95 -9.73
C ASN A 83 -14.95 -5.39 -10.25
N GLN A 84 -13.77 -5.70 -10.79
CA GLN A 84 -13.46 -7.01 -11.35
C GLN A 84 -12.33 -7.74 -10.61
N ALA A 85 -12.01 -7.36 -9.37
CA ALA A 85 -10.86 -7.91 -8.64
C ALA A 85 -10.92 -9.45 -8.53
N VAL A 86 -12.06 -9.99 -8.06
CA VAL A 86 -12.25 -11.45 -7.90
C VAL A 86 -12.19 -12.16 -9.26
N LYS A 87 -12.83 -11.59 -10.29
CA LYS A 87 -12.88 -12.17 -11.64
C LYS A 87 -11.50 -12.25 -12.29
N LEU A 88 -10.69 -11.21 -12.13
CA LEU A 88 -9.37 -11.12 -12.74
C LEU A 88 -8.31 -11.88 -11.91
N GLY A 89 -8.44 -11.87 -10.59
CA GLY A 89 -7.49 -12.48 -9.64
C GLY A 89 -6.17 -11.71 -9.54
N ARG A 90 -5.51 -11.47 -10.67
CA ARG A 90 -4.25 -10.69 -10.81
C ARG A 90 -4.29 -9.86 -12.09
N VAL A 91 -3.56 -8.75 -12.10
CA VAL A 91 -3.40 -7.90 -13.30
C VAL A 91 -1.98 -7.36 -13.37
N ASP A 92 -1.48 -7.17 -14.59
CA ASP A 92 -0.24 -6.42 -14.82
C ASP A 92 -0.56 -4.92 -14.86
N ALA A 93 -0.18 -4.22 -13.80
CA ALA A 93 -0.38 -2.78 -13.64
C ALA A 93 0.96 -2.03 -13.68
N THR A 94 0.94 -0.79 -14.16
CA THR A 94 2.10 0.10 -14.05
C THR A 94 2.16 0.69 -12.65
N ALA A 95 3.32 0.57 -11.99
CA ALA A 95 3.56 1.12 -10.67
C ALA A 95 4.56 2.28 -10.72
N THR A 96 4.25 3.38 -10.04
CA THR A 96 5.14 4.53 -9.90
C THR A 96 5.12 5.03 -8.47
N GLN A 97 6.29 5.15 -7.84
CA GLN A 97 6.38 5.76 -6.53
C GLN A 97 6.07 7.25 -6.64
N VAL A 98 5.23 7.76 -5.74
CA VAL A 98 4.79 9.16 -5.72
C VAL A 98 4.93 9.75 -4.31
N ALA A 99 4.76 11.07 -4.19
CA ALA A 99 4.77 11.74 -2.90
C ALA A 99 3.73 11.16 -1.94
N VAL A 100 4.08 11.02 -0.66
CA VAL A 100 3.21 10.42 0.37
C VAL A 100 1.92 11.21 0.64
N SER A 101 1.88 12.49 0.27
CA SER A 101 0.67 13.31 0.28
C SER A 101 -0.42 12.77 -0.64
N ASN A 102 -0.07 12.09 -1.72
CA ASN A 102 -1.03 11.41 -2.60
C ASN A 102 -1.75 10.25 -1.90
N CYS A 103 -1.15 9.69 -0.84
CA CYS A 103 -1.74 8.70 0.07
C CYS A 103 -2.32 9.33 1.34
N GLY A 104 -2.45 10.66 1.41
CA GLY A 104 -3.05 11.38 2.54
C GLY A 104 -2.11 11.62 3.72
N LEU A 105 -0.80 11.36 3.57
CA LEU A 105 0.17 11.62 4.63
C LEU A 105 0.73 13.03 4.51
N LYS A 106 0.70 13.77 5.62
CA LYS A 106 1.43 15.04 5.74
C LYS A 106 2.89 14.72 6.09
N LYS A 107 3.81 15.54 5.57
CA LYS A 107 5.21 15.50 5.98
C LYS A 107 5.33 15.88 7.45
#